data_AF-A0A379YMK4-F1
#
_entry.id   AF-A0A379YMK4-F1
#
_cell.length_a   1.000
_cell.length_b   1.000
_cell.length_c   1.000
_cell.angle_alpha   90.00
_cell.angle_beta   90.00
_cell.angle_gamma   90.00
#
_symmetry.space_group_name_H-M   'P 1'
#
loop_
_entity.id
_entity.type
_entity.pdbx_description
1 polymer ?
#
loop_
_entity_poly.entity_id
_entity_poly.type
_entity_poly.pdbx_seq_one_letter_code
_entity_poly.pdbx_strand_id
1 'polypeptide(L)'
;MDGNSVHAYKLVNSKGEVHYVKFRWKTLQGIKNLDPQQVEQVQGKDYSHMTNDLVAAIRRGDYPKWDLYIQVLKPEELKTFDFDPLDATKIWPDVPEKKIGQMVLNKNTDNVFQETEQVAMAPSSLVPGIEPSEDKLLQGRLFAYADTQIYRIGSNGLSLPVNRPLIPVNNGNQDGTLNSGHTLDKGVNYQPSRLYPREELASARYSQTPLEGTTQQSKIQREQNFRQTGELYRSYSKKEQDDLVNSLGTALAGSDNESKNIMLSYFYKADKEYGTRLTSVAKGDLSRVQKLADKLSD
;
A
#
# COMPACT_ATOMS: atom_id res chain seq x y z
N MET A 1 -1.73 -1.61 15.29
CA MET A 1 -1.08 -0.87 14.18
C MET A 1 -2.14 -0.10 13.39
N ASP A 2 -1.76 1.02 12.77
CA ASP A 2 -2.57 1.68 11.73
C ASP A 2 -2.44 0.92 10.39
N GLY A 3 -3.27 1.27 9.41
CA GLY A 3 -3.14 0.84 8.01
C GLY A 3 -3.26 2.02 7.06
N ASN A 4 -2.58 1.99 5.91
CA ASN A 4 -2.58 3.09 4.93
C ASN A 4 -2.67 2.52 3.51
N SER A 5 -3.38 3.20 2.62
CA SER A 5 -3.41 2.82 1.19
C SER A 5 -2.09 3.07 0.47
N VAL A 6 -1.22 3.91 1.05
CA VAL A 6 0.02 4.47 0.48
C VAL A 6 -0.28 5.40 -0.71
N HIS A 7 -0.88 4.86 -1.75
CA HIS A 7 -1.23 5.56 -2.97
C HIS A 7 -2.44 6.47 -2.78
N ALA A 8 -2.48 7.52 -3.60
CA ALA A 8 -3.73 8.17 -3.92
C ALA A 8 -4.54 7.27 -4.88
N TYR A 9 -5.84 7.17 -4.66
CA TYR A 9 -6.83 6.65 -5.61
C TYR A 9 -7.62 7.80 -6.19
N LYS A 10 -8.30 7.60 -7.31
CA LYS A 10 -9.28 8.54 -7.85
C LYS A 10 -10.66 8.15 -7.36
N LEU A 11 -11.35 9.06 -6.68
CA LEU A 11 -12.79 8.97 -6.45
C LEU A 11 -13.53 9.77 -7.51
N VAL A 12 -14.49 9.13 -8.17
CA VAL A 12 -15.26 9.71 -9.27
C VAL A 12 -16.72 9.80 -8.84
N ASN A 13 -17.28 11.01 -8.84
CA ASN A 13 -18.67 11.21 -8.43
C ASN A 13 -19.66 11.01 -9.59
N SER A 14 -20.96 11.11 -9.30
CA SER A 14 -22.05 10.94 -10.29
C SER A 14 -22.03 11.93 -11.47
N LYS A 15 -21.27 13.04 -11.36
CA LYS A 15 -21.07 14.03 -12.43
C LYS A 15 -19.80 13.78 -13.24
N GLY A 16 -19.03 12.74 -12.91
CA GLY A 16 -17.72 12.46 -13.51
C GLY A 16 -16.58 13.31 -12.95
N GLU A 17 -16.80 14.06 -11.86
CA GLU A 17 -15.74 14.86 -11.23
C GLU A 17 -14.79 13.97 -10.43
N VAL A 18 -13.48 14.16 -10.63
CA VAL A 18 -12.41 13.36 -10.03
C VAL A 18 -11.82 14.07 -8.81
N HIS A 19 -11.58 13.31 -7.74
CA HIS A 19 -10.76 13.72 -6.60
C HIS A 19 -9.69 12.66 -6.30
N TYR A 20 -8.48 13.09 -5.95
CA TYR A 20 -7.40 12.22 -5.50
C TYR A 20 -7.49 11.99 -3.99
N VAL A 21 -7.46 10.74 -3.55
CA VAL A 21 -7.79 10.35 -2.19
C VAL A 21 -6.80 9.34 -1.62
N LYS A 22 -6.23 9.63 -0.45
CA LYS A 22 -5.51 8.64 0.36
C LYS A 22 -6.43 8.11 1.47
N PHE A 23 -6.32 6.82 1.77
CA PHE A 23 -7.08 6.16 2.84
C PHE A 23 -6.18 5.79 4.01
N ARG A 24 -6.70 5.96 5.23
CA ARG A 24 -6.05 5.55 6.46
C ARG A 24 -7.01 4.83 7.40
N TRP A 25 -6.59 3.68 7.89
CA TRP A 25 -7.19 2.95 9.00
C TRP A 25 -6.52 3.35 10.30
N LYS A 26 -7.21 4.13 11.13
CA LYS A 26 -6.75 4.54 12.46
C LYS A 26 -7.18 3.50 13.50
N THR A 27 -6.22 2.86 14.15
CA THR A 27 -6.51 1.87 15.21
C THR A 27 -7.20 2.51 16.40
N LEU A 28 -8.20 1.81 16.95
CA LEU A 28 -8.86 2.20 18.21
C LEU A 28 -8.24 1.51 19.44
N GLN A 29 -7.24 0.65 19.25
CA GLN A 29 -6.50 -0.06 20.31
C GLN A 29 -5.25 0.71 20.75
N GLY A 30 -4.87 1.74 19.97
CA GLY A 30 -3.60 2.44 20.09
C GLY A 30 -2.46 1.76 19.33
N ILE A 31 -1.35 2.48 19.17
CA ILE A 31 -0.12 1.96 18.56
C ILE A 31 0.75 1.38 19.66
N LYS A 32 1.17 0.13 19.47
CA LYS A 32 2.10 -0.58 20.34
C LYS A 32 3.14 -1.26 19.46
N ASN A 33 4.41 -0.94 19.70
CA ASN A 33 5.55 -1.51 18.99
C ASN A 33 6.42 -2.29 19.98
N LEU A 34 7.19 -3.26 19.49
CA LEU A 34 8.23 -3.93 20.26
C LEU A 34 9.56 -3.24 19.98
N ASP A 35 10.33 -2.93 21.02
CA ASP A 35 11.72 -2.53 20.85
C ASP A 35 12.64 -3.74 20.59
N PRO A 36 13.91 -3.55 20.18
CA PRO A 36 14.76 -4.66 19.78
C PRO A 36 14.95 -5.75 20.85
N GLN A 37 14.99 -5.39 22.14
CA GLN A 37 15.12 -6.38 23.22
C GLN A 37 13.82 -7.17 23.39
N GLN A 38 12.68 -6.49 23.30
CA GLN A 38 11.38 -7.15 23.35
C GLN A 38 11.17 -8.09 22.14
N VAL A 39 11.63 -7.70 20.95
CA VAL A 39 11.59 -8.57 19.75
C VAL A 39 12.32 -9.88 20.01
N GLU A 40 13.55 -9.83 20.53
CA GLU A 40 14.34 -11.04 20.83
C GLU A 40 13.63 -11.93 21.88
N GLN A 41 13.11 -11.32 22.94
CA GLN A 41 12.40 -12.05 24.01
C GLN A 41 11.13 -12.74 23.52
N VAL A 42 10.34 -12.06 22.67
CA VAL A 42 9.11 -12.61 22.09
C VAL A 42 9.46 -13.72 21.10
N GLN A 43 10.39 -13.47 20.18
CA GLN A 43 10.78 -14.43 19.15
C GLN A 43 11.36 -15.71 19.74
N GLY A 44 12.08 -15.63 20.88
CA GLY A 44 12.59 -16.79 21.59
C GLY A 44 11.51 -17.71 22.19
N LYS A 45 10.25 -17.28 22.24
CA LYS A 45 9.12 -18.03 22.83
C LYS A 45 7.99 -18.30 21.85
N ASP A 46 7.70 -17.36 20.96
CA ASP A 46 6.54 -17.40 20.07
C ASP A 46 6.85 -16.75 18.72
N TYR A 47 7.13 -17.58 17.72
CA TYR A 47 7.35 -17.15 16.34
C TYR A 47 6.04 -16.77 15.62
N SER A 48 4.88 -16.99 16.23
CA SER A 48 3.54 -16.73 15.70
C SER A 48 2.76 -15.70 16.52
N HIS A 49 3.44 -14.87 17.32
CA HIS A 49 2.80 -14.00 18.32
C HIS A 49 1.69 -13.09 17.77
N MET A 50 1.83 -12.54 16.56
CA MET A 50 0.80 -11.69 15.94
C MET A 50 -0.46 -12.49 15.55
N THR A 51 -0.29 -13.72 15.05
CA THR A 51 -1.42 -14.61 14.76
C THR A 51 -2.11 -15.03 16.04
N ASN A 52 -1.34 -15.40 17.07
CA ASN A 52 -1.87 -15.78 18.39
C ASN A 52 -2.65 -14.63 19.03
N ASP A 53 -2.11 -13.41 19.00
CA ASP A 53 -2.76 -12.21 19.53
C ASP A 53 -4.13 -11.96 18.88
N LEU A 54 -4.17 -11.85 17.55
CA LEU A 54 -5.41 -11.54 16.83
C LEU A 54 -6.47 -12.63 17.01
N VAL A 55 -6.09 -13.90 16.83
CA VAL A 55 -7.02 -15.03 16.93
C VAL A 55 -7.58 -15.15 18.35
N ALA A 56 -6.72 -15.01 19.38
CA ALA A 56 -7.12 -15.08 20.77
C ALA A 56 -8.02 -13.90 21.16
N ALA A 57 -7.71 -12.67 20.71
CA ALA A 57 -8.53 -11.49 20.94
C ALA A 57 -9.96 -11.67 20.40
N ILE A 58 -10.09 -12.16 19.16
CA ILE A 58 -11.40 -12.45 18.57
C ILE A 58 -12.13 -13.56 19.35
N ARG A 59 -11.44 -14.65 19.75
CA ARG A 59 -12.05 -15.75 20.52
C ARG A 59 -12.64 -15.31 21.87
N ARG A 60 -12.00 -14.34 22.53
CA ARG A 60 -12.45 -13.82 23.83
C ARG A 60 -13.38 -12.60 23.74
N GLY A 61 -13.87 -12.27 22.53
CA GLY A 61 -14.82 -11.16 22.31
C GLY A 61 -14.18 -9.77 22.31
N ASP A 62 -12.86 -9.67 22.29
CA ASP A 62 -12.11 -8.41 22.26
C ASP A 62 -11.85 -8.01 20.80
N TYR A 63 -12.91 -7.60 20.11
CA TYR A 63 -12.87 -7.37 18.67
C TYR A 63 -12.11 -6.09 18.31
N PRO A 64 -11.00 -6.18 17.56
CA PRO A 64 -10.27 -5.00 17.16
C PRO A 64 -11.04 -4.20 16.09
N LYS A 65 -10.83 -2.90 16.12
CA LYS A 65 -11.57 -1.87 15.39
C LYS A 65 -10.65 -0.79 14.85
N TRP A 66 -10.97 -0.33 13.65
CA TRP A 66 -10.30 0.79 13.00
C TRP A 66 -11.33 1.76 12.43
N ASP A 67 -11.10 3.05 12.64
CA ASP A 67 -11.84 4.10 11.93
C ASP A 67 -11.18 4.37 10.57
N LEU A 68 -11.99 4.49 9.51
CA LEU A 68 -11.51 4.84 8.17
C LEU A 68 -11.55 6.36 7.98
N TYR A 69 -10.40 6.91 7.61
CA TYR A 69 -10.23 8.31 7.25
C TYR A 69 -9.79 8.46 5.80
N ILE A 70 -10.13 9.60 5.21
CA ILE A 70 -9.65 10.03 3.90
C ILE A 70 -9.01 11.41 3.93
N GLN A 71 -7.99 11.60 3.13
CA GLN A 71 -7.46 12.91 2.72
C GLN A 71 -7.85 13.13 1.25
N VAL A 72 -8.22 14.36 0.87
CA VAL A 72 -8.79 14.64 -0.46
C VAL A 72 -8.07 15.82 -1.10
N LEU A 73 -7.66 15.65 -2.35
CA LEU A 73 -7.13 16.71 -3.21
C LEU A 73 -7.91 16.76 -4.53
N LYS A 74 -8.12 17.96 -5.05
CA LYS A 74 -8.60 18.17 -6.42
C LYS A 74 -7.44 18.02 -7.42
N PRO A 75 -7.72 17.70 -8.70
CA PRO A 75 -6.68 17.56 -9.71
C PRO A 75 -5.75 18.78 -9.82
N GLU A 76 -6.30 20.00 -9.74
CA GLU A 76 -5.54 21.24 -9.83
C GLU A 76 -4.61 21.51 -8.63
N GLU A 77 -4.79 20.81 -7.51
CA GLU A 77 -3.95 20.94 -6.31
C GLU A 77 -2.67 20.08 -6.41
N LEU A 78 -2.62 19.08 -7.31
CA LEU A 78 -1.44 18.22 -7.44
C LEU A 78 -0.15 18.98 -7.82
N LYS A 79 -0.30 20.13 -8.47
CA LYS A 79 0.80 21.01 -8.91
C LYS A 79 1.25 22.02 -7.84
N THR A 80 0.56 22.14 -6.71
CA THR A 80 0.86 23.17 -5.70
C THR A 80 1.86 22.71 -4.64
N PHE A 81 2.21 21.42 -4.63
CA PHE A 81 3.16 20.83 -3.68
C PHE A 81 4.60 20.89 -4.19
N ASP A 82 5.55 21.03 -3.27
CA ASP A 82 7.00 20.95 -3.57
C ASP A 82 7.45 19.52 -3.94
N PHE A 83 6.65 18.52 -3.62
CA PHE A 83 6.84 17.11 -4.00
C PHE A 83 5.71 16.66 -4.93
N ASP A 84 5.86 15.52 -5.61
CA ASP A 84 4.77 14.92 -6.37
C ASP A 84 3.76 14.20 -5.45
N PRO A 85 2.49 14.63 -5.36
CA PRO A 85 1.53 13.99 -4.46
C PRO A 85 1.16 12.55 -4.87
N LEU A 86 1.51 12.13 -6.09
CA LEU A 86 1.36 10.75 -6.59
C LEU A 86 2.63 9.91 -6.44
N ASP A 87 3.66 10.43 -5.77
CA ASP A 87 4.82 9.65 -5.35
C ASP A 87 4.47 8.80 -4.11
N ALA A 88 4.57 7.48 -4.27
CA ALA A 88 4.29 6.51 -3.22
C ALA A 88 5.23 6.62 -1.99
N THR A 89 6.34 7.36 -2.10
CA THR A 89 7.24 7.63 -0.97
C THR A 89 6.83 8.82 -0.12
N LYS A 90 5.73 9.51 -0.46
CA LYS A 90 5.30 10.76 0.22
C LYS A 90 4.00 10.61 1.00
N ILE A 91 3.95 11.19 2.19
CA ILE A 91 2.69 11.51 2.89
C ILE A 91 2.16 12.88 2.46
N TRP A 92 0.90 13.18 2.77
CA TRP A 92 0.30 14.50 2.61
C TRP A 92 0.15 15.17 3.99
N PRO A 93 1.18 15.90 4.48
CA PRO A 93 1.25 16.32 5.88
C PRO A 93 0.15 17.31 6.29
N ASP A 94 -0.21 18.25 5.41
CA ASP A 94 -1.11 19.38 5.74
C ASP A 94 -2.53 19.20 5.18
N VAL A 95 -2.85 18.03 4.61
CA VAL A 95 -4.19 17.75 4.07
C VAL A 95 -5.05 17.17 5.19
N PRO A 96 -6.19 17.79 5.54
CA PRO A 96 -7.01 17.35 6.67
C PRO A 96 -7.63 15.97 6.41
N GLU A 97 -7.70 15.16 7.46
CA GLU A 97 -8.35 13.85 7.46
C GLU A 97 -9.84 13.96 7.80
N LYS A 98 -10.69 13.23 7.07
CA LYS A 98 -12.13 13.11 7.34
C LYS A 98 -12.53 11.66 7.58
N LYS A 99 -13.15 11.37 8.73
CA LYS A 99 -13.71 10.05 9.04
C LYS A 99 -14.88 9.73 8.11
N ILE A 100 -14.89 8.53 7.53
CA ILE A 100 -15.94 8.05 6.62
C ILE A 100 -16.56 6.71 7.02
N GLY A 101 -16.00 6.01 8.02
CA GLY A 101 -16.55 4.74 8.47
C GLY A 101 -15.74 4.10 9.60
N GLN A 102 -16.12 2.86 9.94
CA GLN A 102 -15.44 2.03 10.92
C GLN A 102 -15.51 0.57 10.48
N MET A 103 -14.41 -0.16 10.70
CA MET A 103 -14.32 -1.61 10.52
C MET A 103 -14.14 -2.29 11.89
N VAL A 104 -14.80 -3.42 12.07
CA VAL A 104 -14.61 -4.32 13.22
C VAL A 104 -14.29 -5.72 12.71
N LEU A 105 -13.23 -6.33 13.22
CA LEU A 105 -12.91 -7.74 12.94
C LEU A 105 -13.42 -8.59 14.09
N ASN A 106 -14.49 -9.36 13.86
CA ASN A 106 -15.22 -10.05 14.92
C ASN A 106 -15.42 -11.55 14.71
N LYS A 107 -14.80 -12.12 13.67
CA LYS A 107 -14.88 -13.56 13.38
C LYS A 107 -13.52 -14.08 12.90
N ASN A 108 -13.11 -15.24 13.42
CA ASN A 108 -11.97 -15.99 12.91
C ASN A 108 -12.40 -16.80 11.67
N THR A 109 -11.43 -17.14 10.83
CA THR A 109 -11.68 -18.08 9.72
C THR A 109 -12.04 -19.46 10.26
N ASP A 110 -12.94 -20.14 9.56
CA ASP A 110 -13.34 -21.52 9.85
C ASP A 110 -12.25 -22.49 9.33
N ASN A 111 -11.57 -22.14 8.23
CA ASN A 111 -10.44 -22.89 7.68
C ASN A 111 -9.37 -21.95 7.07
N VAL A 112 -8.16 -21.97 7.64
CA VAL A 112 -7.04 -21.10 7.24
C VAL A 112 -6.65 -21.29 5.77
N PHE A 113 -6.60 -22.53 5.28
CA PHE A 113 -6.22 -22.77 3.89
C PHE A 113 -7.29 -22.24 2.92
N GLN A 114 -8.56 -22.59 3.18
CA GLN A 114 -9.66 -22.24 2.28
C GLN A 114 -9.94 -20.74 2.22
N GLU A 115 -9.71 -20.03 3.33
CA GLU A 115 -10.01 -18.61 3.47
C GLU A 115 -8.76 -17.74 3.43
N THR A 116 -7.79 -17.94 4.33
CA THR A 116 -6.60 -17.08 4.42
C THR A 116 -5.60 -17.33 3.29
N GLU A 117 -5.26 -18.58 2.99
CA GLU A 117 -4.24 -18.88 1.97
C GLU A 117 -4.76 -18.69 0.54
N GLN A 118 -6.05 -18.97 0.31
CA GLN A 118 -6.67 -18.86 -1.01
C GLN A 118 -7.27 -17.48 -1.32
N VAL A 119 -7.27 -16.53 -0.37
CA VAL A 119 -7.77 -15.18 -0.66
C VAL A 119 -6.95 -14.50 -1.77
N ALA A 120 -7.64 -13.77 -2.63
CA ALA A 120 -7.08 -13.02 -3.75
C ALA A 120 -7.36 -11.53 -3.57
N MET A 121 -6.39 -10.82 -2.99
CA MET A 121 -6.46 -9.36 -2.84
C MET A 121 -5.78 -8.70 -4.03
N ALA A 122 -6.48 -7.90 -4.84
CA ALA A 122 -5.90 -7.20 -5.99
C ALA A 122 -6.38 -5.74 -6.06
N PRO A 123 -5.48 -4.75 -6.28
CA PRO A 123 -5.89 -3.36 -6.50
C PRO A 123 -6.76 -3.15 -7.74
N SER A 124 -6.79 -4.11 -8.69
CA SER A 124 -7.66 -4.11 -9.86
C SER A 124 -9.10 -4.55 -9.56
N SER A 125 -9.38 -5.07 -8.36
CA SER A 125 -10.74 -5.37 -7.87
C SER A 125 -11.45 -4.08 -7.45
N LEU A 126 -11.82 -3.26 -8.44
CA LEU A 126 -12.42 -1.95 -8.27
C LEU A 126 -13.93 -1.97 -8.47
N VAL A 127 -14.60 -0.91 -8.03
CA VAL A 127 -16.04 -0.68 -8.22
C VAL A 127 -16.26 0.72 -8.83
N PRO A 128 -17.36 0.95 -9.57
CA PRO A 128 -17.67 2.27 -10.11
C PRO A 128 -17.60 3.36 -9.03
N GLY A 129 -16.86 4.43 -9.32
CA GLY A 129 -16.58 5.52 -8.40
C GLY A 129 -15.22 5.44 -7.69
N ILE A 130 -14.49 4.32 -7.80
CA ILE A 130 -13.10 4.19 -7.32
C ILE A 130 -12.22 3.70 -8.46
N GLU A 131 -11.21 4.49 -8.80
CA GLU A 131 -10.28 4.25 -9.89
C GLU A 131 -8.82 4.39 -9.41
N PRO A 132 -7.83 3.81 -10.11
CA PRO A 132 -6.43 4.03 -9.77
C PRO A 132 -5.99 5.43 -10.20
N SER A 133 -5.16 6.09 -9.38
CA SER A 133 -4.44 7.29 -9.82
C SER A 133 -3.29 6.95 -10.76
N GLU A 134 -2.66 7.97 -11.32
CA GLU A 134 -1.48 7.87 -12.16
C GLU A 134 -0.17 7.63 -11.37
N ASP A 135 -0.25 7.28 -10.07
CA ASP A 135 0.89 6.79 -9.28
C ASP A 135 1.52 5.57 -9.98
N LYS A 136 2.77 5.73 -10.42
CA LYS A 136 3.49 4.73 -11.24
C LYS A 136 3.65 3.38 -10.53
N LEU A 137 3.74 3.37 -9.20
CA LEU A 137 3.82 2.14 -8.42
C LEU A 137 2.46 1.45 -8.34
N LEU A 138 1.37 2.22 -8.12
CA LEU A 138 0.01 1.68 -8.14
C LEU A 138 -0.33 1.04 -9.50
N GLN A 139 0.04 1.71 -10.60
CA GLN A 139 -0.21 1.22 -11.96
C GLN A 139 0.38 -0.18 -12.20
N GLY A 140 1.61 -0.45 -11.73
CA GLY A 140 2.19 -1.80 -11.80
C GLY A 140 1.44 -2.84 -10.97
N ARG A 141 0.90 -2.44 -9.82
CA ARG A 141 0.15 -3.33 -8.92
C ARG A 141 -1.22 -3.74 -9.49
N LEU A 142 -1.84 -2.92 -10.34
CA LEU A 142 -3.10 -3.29 -11.01
C LEU A 142 -2.95 -4.58 -11.83
N PHE A 143 -1.79 -4.75 -12.46
CA PHE A 143 -1.45 -5.94 -13.24
C PHE A 143 -0.92 -7.07 -12.36
N ALA A 144 0.13 -6.82 -11.58
CA ALA A 144 0.93 -7.86 -10.95
C ALA A 144 0.14 -8.80 -10.02
N TYR A 145 -0.87 -8.27 -9.31
CA TYR A 145 -1.67 -9.07 -8.38
C TYR A 145 -2.59 -10.05 -9.12
N ALA A 146 -3.31 -9.59 -10.14
CA ALA A 146 -4.20 -10.46 -10.91
C ALA A 146 -3.38 -11.53 -11.66
N ASP A 147 -2.25 -11.15 -12.24
CA ASP A 147 -1.34 -12.06 -12.94
C ASP A 147 -0.82 -13.18 -12.02
N THR A 148 -0.26 -12.84 -10.86
CA THR A 148 0.25 -13.86 -9.93
C THR A 148 -0.86 -14.75 -9.36
N GLN A 149 -2.08 -14.24 -9.21
CA GLN A 149 -3.22 -15.01 -8.71
C GLN A 149 -3.66 -16.09 -9.71
N ILE A 150 -3.62 -15.80 -11.02
CA ILE A 150 -3.93 -16.81 -12.05
C ILE A 150 -2.99 -18.01 -11.91
N TYR A 151 -1.70 -17.78 -11.65
CA TYR A 151 -0.75 -18.85 -11.38
C TYR A 151 -1.00 -19.53 -10.02
N ARG A 152 -1.12 -18.75 -8.94
CA ARG A 152 -1.14 -19.25 -7.56
C ARG A 152 -2.41 -20.03 -7.20
N ILE A 153 -3.58 -19.56 -7.65
CA ILE A 153 -4.89 -20.14 -7.30
C ILE A 153 -5.70 -20.57 -8.53
N GLY A 154 -5.13 -20.47 -9.73
CA GLY A 154 -5.74 -20.91 -10.97
C GLY A 154 -6.65 -19.87 -11.63
N SER A 155 -6.99 -20.12 -12.91
CA SER A 155 -7.87 -19.25 -13.71
C SER A 155 -9.27 -19.07 -13.10
N ASN A 156 -9.75 -20.08 -12.37
CA ASN A 156 -11.02 -20.06 -11.65
C ASN A 156 -10.89 -19.60 -10.19
N GLY A 157 -9.73 -19.11 -9.75
CA GLY A 157 -9.49 -18.74 -8.35
C GLY A 157 -10.44 -17.67 -7.79
N LEU A 158 -10.98 -16.79 -8.64
CA LEU A 158 -11.98 -15.78 -8.24
C LEU A 158 -13.39 -16.36 -8.01
N SER A 159 -13.65 -17.63 -8.40
CA SER A 159 -14.91 -18.32 -8.09
C SER A 159 -14.90 -19.04 -6.74
N LEU A 160 -13.72 -19.13 -6.09
CA LEU A 160 -13.60 -19.72 -4.75
C LEU A 160 -14.49 -18.97 -3.74
N PRO A 161 -15.06 -19.66 -2.73
CA PRO A 161 -16.02 -19.05 -1.80
C PRO A 161 -15.56 -17.76 -1.11
N VAL A 162 -14.26 -17.62 -0.81
CA VAL A 162 -13.67 -16.43 -0.16
C VAL A 162 -13.47 -15.25 -1.13
N ASN A 163 -13.35 -15.52 -2.44
CA ASN A 163 -13.06 -14.51 -3.46
C ASN A 163 -14.28 -14.10 -4.29
N ARG A 164 -15.34 -14.92 -4.30
CA ARG A 164 -16.54 -14.64 -5.09
C ARG A 164 -17.25 -13.39 -4.57
N PRO A 165 -17.77 -12.52 -5.46
CA PRO A 165 -18.59 -11.41 -5.04
C PRO A 165 -19.94 -11.87 -4.48
N LEU A 166 -20.57 -11.02 -3.68
CA LEU A 166 -21.94 -11.23 -3.18
C LEU A 166 -23.03 -10.78 -4.17
N ILE A 167 -22.63 -10.35 -5.37
CA ILE A 167 -23.51 -9.94 -6.47
C ILE A 167 -23.36 -10.90 -7.65
N PRO A 168 -24.35 -10.98 -8.55
CA PRO A 168 -24.25 -11.81 -9.74
C PRO A 168 -23.05 -11.42 -10.63
N VAL A 169 -22.37 -12.41 -11.19
CA VAL A 169 -21.33 -12.23 -12.21
C VAL A 169 -21.90 -12.65 -13.57
N ASN A 170 -21.82 -11.77 -14.56
CA ASN A 170 -22.35 -12.01 -15.91
C ASN A 170 -21.35 -11.52 -16.98
N ASN A 171 -20.58 -12.44 -17.54
CA ASN A 171 -19.60 -12.17 -18.60
C ASN A 171 -19.38 -13.43 -19.45
N GLY A 172 -18.45 -13.38 -20.40
CA GLY A 172 -18.11 -14.49 -21.29
C GLY A 172 -16.89 -15.33 -20.86
N ASN A 173 -16.33 -15.11 -19.66
CA ASN A 173 -15.18 -15.90 -19.20
C ASN A 173 -15.64 -17.33 -18.93
N GLN A 174 -14.90 -18.33 -19.43
CA GLN A 174 -15.30 -19.73 -19.37
C GLN A 174 -14.10 -20.70 -19.23
N ASP A 175 -14.41 -21.99 -19.07
CA ASP A 175 -13.46 -23.10 -19.05
C ASP A 175 -12.39 -22.96 -17.94
N GLY A 176 -11.13 -23.29 -18.25
CA GLY A 176 -10.04 -23.27 -17.28
C GLY A 176 -10.05 -24.43 -16.28
N THR A 177 -8.93 -24.61 -15.59
CA THR A 177 -8.73 -25.73 -14.66
C THR A 177 -9.71 -25.64 -13.48
N LEU A 178 -10.26 -26.79 -13.06
CA LEU A 178 -11.21 -26.91 -11.93
C LEU A 178 -12.43 -25.97 -12.03
N ASN A 179 -12.94 -25.75 -13.24
CA ASN A 179 -14.21 -25.03 -13.40
C ASN A 179 -15.35 -25.80 -12.71
N SER A 180 -15.96 -25.19 -11.71
CA SER A 180 -17.08 -25.73 -10.93
C SER A 180 -18.41 -25.06 -11.26
N GLY A 181 -18.42 -24.17 -12.26
CA GLY A 181 -19.59 -23.46 -12.73
C GLY A 181 -20.43 -24.29 -13.70
N HIS A 182 -21.69 -23.87 -13.86
CA HIS A 182 -22.59 -24.39 -14.88
C HIS A 182 -23.09 -23.23 -15.74
N THR A 183 -22.65 -23.17 -17.00
CA THR A 183 -23.04 -22.11 -17.92
C THR A 183 -24.49 -22.30 -18.37
N LEU A 184 -25.35 -21.32 -18.08
CA LEU A 184 -26.76 -21.31 -18.48
C LEU A 184 -27.04 -20.41 -19.70
N ASP A 185 -25.99 -19.90 -20.35
CA ASP A 185 -26.06 -18.86 -21.38
C ASP A 185 -26.49 -19.36 -22.77
N LYS A 186 -27.09 -20.57 -22.84
CA LYS A 186 -27.68 -21.16 -24.04
C LYS A 186 -26.77 -21.09 -25.28
N GLY A 187 -25.46 -21.22 -25.07
CA GLY A 187 -24.43 -21.19 -26.11
C GLY A 187 -23.88 -19.81 -26.50
N VAL A 188 -24.27 -18.72 -25.84
CA VAL A 188 -23.77 -17.37 -26.13
C VAL A 188 -22.73 -16.90 -25.10
N ASN A 189 -21.47 -17.19 -25.38
CA ASN A 189 -20.29 -16.80 -24.58
C ASN A 189 -19.57 -15.55 -25.09
N TYR A 190 -20.17 -14.81 -26.04
CA TYR A 190 -19.60 -13.63 -26.66
C TYR A 190 -20.51 -12.40 -26.48
N GLN A 191 -19.94 -11.21 -26.69
CA GLN A 191 -20.63 -9.92 -26.74
C GLN A 191 -20.04 -9.13 -27.93
N PRO A 192 -20.86 -8.39 -28.72
CA PRO A 192 -22.32 -8.25 -28.60
C PRO A 192 -23.10 -9.47 -29.11
N SER A 193 -24.32 -9.67 -28.61
CA SER A 193 -25.25 -10.68 -29.13
C SER A 193 -26.69 -10.16 -29.10
N ARG A 194 -27.42 -10.38 -30.20
CA ARG A 194 -28.86 -10.07 -30.29
C ARG A 194 -29.75 -11.08 -29.56
N LEU A 195 -29.25 -12.29 -29.29
CA LEU A 195 -30.05 -13.37 -28.69
C LEU A 195 -30.02 -13.32 -27.17
N TYR A 196 -28.85 -13.05 -26.60
CA TYR A 196 -28.61 -12.92 -25.16
C TYR A 196 -27.68 -11.73 -24.93
N PRO A 197 -28.21 -10.49 -24.96
CA PRO A 197 -27.41 -9.29 -24.75
C PRO A 197 -26.90 -9.20 -23.30
N ARG A 198 -25.66 -8.74 -23.14
CA ARG A 198 -25.10 -8.32 -21.85
C ARG A 198 -24.87 -6.81 -21.95
N GLU A 199 -25.67 -6.05 -21.21
CA GLU A 199 -25.65 -4.58 -21.30
C GLU A 199 -24.39 -4.00 -20.65
N GLU A 200 -23.74 -3.07 -21.35
CA GLU A 200 -22.66 -2.26 -20.82
C GLU A 200 -23.24 -1.01 -20.14
N LEU A 201 -22.89 -0.80 -18.88
CA LEU A 201 -23.38 0.35 -18.12
C LEU A 201 -22.61 1.61 -18.53
N ALA A 202 -23.26 2.51 -19.28
CA ALA A 202 -22.66 3.79 -19.69
C ALA A 202 -22.22 4.65 -18.48
N SER A 203 -22.93 4.53 -17.34
CA SER A 203 -22.59 5.19 -16.07
C SER A 203 -21.34 4.63 -15.40
N ALA A 204 -20.81 3.49 -15.85
CA ALA A 204 -19.60 2.86 -15.32
C ALA A 204 -18.38 3.04 -16.25
N ARG A 205 -18.47 3.92 -17.25
CA ARG A 205 -17.31 4.30 -18.08
C ARG A 205 -16.24 4.94 -17.19
N TYR A 206 -14.98 4.63 -17.47
CA TYR A 206 -13.85 5.23 -16.76
C TYR A 206 -13.82 6.75 -16.92
N SER A 207 -13.31 7.43 -15.88
CA SER A 207 -13.04 8.86 -15.95
C SER A 207 -12.05 9.19 -17.07
N GLN A 208 -12.20 10.38 -17.67
CA GLN A 208 -11.31 10.86 -18.70
C GLN A 208 -10.27 11.79 -18.09
N THR A 209 -9.00 11.40 -18.14
CA THR A 209 -7.87 12.25 -17.76
C THR A 209 -7.30 12.93 -19.02
N PRO A 210 -7.24 14.27 -19.08
CA PRO A 210 -6.54 14.96 -20.17
C PRO A 210 -5.06 14.54 -20.22
N LEU A 211 -4.55 14.31 -21.42
CA LEU A 211 -3.16 13.92 -21.63
C LEU A 211 -2.40 15.04 -22.37
N GLU A 212 -1.19 15.31 -21.91
CA GLU A 212 -0.25 16.25 -22.53
C GLU A 212 1.16 15.63 -22.58
N GLY A 213 1.97 16.02 -23.57
CA GLY A 213 3.33 15.51 -23.76
C GLY A 213 3.41 14.31 -24.70
N THR A 214 4.37 13.41 -24.45
CA THR A 214 4.65 12.20 -25.25
C THR A 214 4.82 10.97 -24.37
N THR A 215 4.73 9.78 -24.98
CA THR A 215 5.13 8.53 -24.33
C THR A 215 6.61 8.59 -23.95
N GLN A 216 6.94 8.24 -22.71
CA GLN A 216 8.29 8.44 -22.16
C GLN A 216 8.68 7.36 -21.13
N GLN A 217 10.00 7.22 -20.92
CA GLN A 217 10.59 6.44 -19.84
C GLN A 217 11.46 7.36 -18.99
N SER A 218 10.84 8.03 -18.03
CA SER A 218 11.51 9.04 -17.22
C SER A 218 11.00 9.06 -15.79
N LYS A 219 11.89 9.44 -14.86
CA LYS A 219 11.55 9.67 -13.45
C LYS A 219 10.64 10.89 -13.31
N ILE A 220 10.00 11.00 -12.16
CA ILE A 220 9.23 12.21 -11.79
C ILE A 220 10.19 13.40 -11.58
N GLN A 221 9.69 14.62 -11.74
CA GLN A 221 10.51 15.83 -11.63
C GLN A 221 10.70 16.30 -10.18
N ARG A 222 9.66 16.18 -9.34
CA ARG A 222 9.64 16.64 -7.95
C ARG A 222 9.86 15.48 -7.00
N GLU A 223 11.13 15.13 -6.76
CA GLU A 223 11.51 13.95 -5.97
C GLU A 223 11.49 14.21 -4.45
N GLN A 224 12.10 15.31 -3.96
CA GLN A 224 12.13 15.66 -2.54
C GLN A 224 12.45 14.47 -1.61
N ASN A 225 13.55 13.77 -1.89
CA ASN A 225 13.83 12.45 -1.32
C ASN A 225 14.17 12.47 0.19
N PHE A 226 14.58 13.61 0.75
CA PHE A 226 15.18 13.64 2.09
C PHE A 226 14.35 14.40 3.13
N ARG A 227 13.60 15.43 2.72
CA ARG A 227 12.81 16.28 3.63
C ARG A 227 11.88 15.50 4.58
N GLN A 228 10.95 14.71 4.05
CA GLN A 228 9.97 13.98 4.89
C GLN A 228 10.64 12.92 5.79
N THR A 229 11.75 12.33 5.34
CA THR A 229 12.57 11.42 6.15
C THR A 229 13.15 12.14 7.37
N GLY A 230 13.66 13.36 7.18
CA GLY A 230 14.16 14.18 8.27
C GLY A 230 13.07 14.63 9.24
N GLU A 231 11.91 15.03 8.71
CA GLU A 231 10.75 15.41 9.51
C GLU A 231 10.28 14.22 10.38
N LEU A 232 10.22 13.02 9.81
CA LEU A 232 9.92 11.79 10.54
C LEU A 232 10.94 11.52 11.66
N TYR A 233 12.24 11.58 11.37
CA TYR A 233 13.28 11.36 12.38
C TYR A 233 13.17 12.32 13.56
N ARG A 234 12.92 13.61 13.28
CA ARG A 234 12.76 14.65 14.31
C ARG A 234 11.47 14.50 15.12
N SER A 235 10.46 13.83 14.57
CA SER A 235 9.19 13.58 15.28
C SER A 235 9.29 12.46 16.32
N TYR A 236 10.31 11.61 16.23
CA TYR A 236 10.51 10.51 17.18
C TYR A 236 10.95 11.01 18.56
N SER A 237 10.53 10.31 19.60
CA SER A 237 11.11 10.43 20.93
C SER A 237 12.58 10.01 20.92
N LYS A 238 13.34 10.39 21.96
CA LYS A 238 14.76 10.05 22.02
C LYS A 238 14.99 8.54 22.02
N LYS A 239 14.16 7.78 22.74
CA LYS A 239 14.23 6.30 22.74
C LYS A 239 14.02 5.74 21.33
N GLU A 240 12.99 6.21 20.62
CA GLU A 240 12.72 5.74 19.26
C GLU A 240 13.86 6.09 18.29
N GLN A 241 14.47 7.27 18.43
CA GLN A 241 15.67 7.63 17.66
C GLN A 241 16.86 6.72 17.99
N ASP A 242 17.05 6.39 19.27
CA ASP A 242 18.14 5.51 19.72
C ASP A 242 17.95 4.09 19.19
N ASP A 243 16.74 3.53 19.31
CA ASP A 243 16.38 2.21 18.79
C ASP A 243 16.59 2.16 17.26
N LEU A 244 16.08 3.16 16.52
CA LEU A 244 16.26 3.27 15.08
C LEU A 244 17.75 3.31 14.68
N VAL A 245 18.53 4.20 15.30
CA VAL A 245 19.96 4.37 14.99
C VAL A 245 20.73 3.09 15.27
N ASN A 246 20.47 2.43 16.40
CA ASN A 246 21.19 1.22 16.78
C ASN A 246 20.83 0.04 15.88
N SER A 247 19.54 -0.17 15.58
CA SER A 247 19.09 -1.25 14.71
C SER A 247 19.59 -1.08 13.28
N LEU A 248 19.37 0.10 12.68
CA LEU A 248 19.77 0.36 11.30
C LEU A 248 21.30 0.46 11.16
N GLY A 249 21.98 1.11 12.11
CA GLY A 249 23.43 1.21 12.11
C GLY A 249 24.11 -0.16 12.20
N THR A 250 23.60 -1.04 13.08
CA THR A 250 24.10 -2.43 13.20
C THR A 250 23.87 -3.20 11.90
N ALA A 251 22.69 -3.07 11.28
CA ALA A 251 22.40 -3.71 10.00
C ALA A 251 23.34 -3.25 8.88
N LEU A 252 23.66 -1.95 8.83
CA LEU A 252 24.57 -1.37 7.84
C LEU A 252 26.04 -1.70 8.11
N ALA A 253 26.42 -2.10 9.33
CA ALA A 253 27.82 -2.32 9.69
C ALA A 253 28.52 -3.38 8.81
N GLY A 254 27.77 -4.40 8.37
CA GLY A 254 28.25 -5.48 7.50
C GLY A 254 28.25 -5.18 6.00
N SER A 255 27.72 -4.03 5.57
CA SER A 255 27.68 -3.65 4.15
C SER A 255 29.04 -3.23 3.62
N ASP A 256 29.22 -3.30 2.29
CA ASP A 256 30.42 -2.79 1.63
C ASP A 256 30.61 -1.29 1.89
N ASN A 257 31.86 -0.83 1.89
CA ASN A 257 32.19 0.53 2.30
C ASN A 257 31.62 1.60 1.36
N GLU A 258 31.43 1.32 0.07
CA GLU A 258 30.92 2.31 -0.86
C GLU A 258 29.43 2.52 -0.65
N SER A 259 28.63 1.45 -0.71
CA SER A 259 27.19 1.49 -0.49
C SER A 259 26.85 2.00 0.90
N LYS A 260 27.61 1.60 1.93
CA LYS A 260 27.43 2.08 3.30
C LYS A 260 27.53 3.60 3.38
N ASN A 261 28.60 4.19 2.84
CA ASN A 261 28.80 5.64 2.89
C ASN A 261 27.78 6.40 2.02
N ILE A 262 27.32 5.81 0.91
CA ILE A 262 26.23 6.39 0.10
C ILE A 262 24.92 6.42 0.91
N MET A 263 24.52 5.30 1.52
CA MET A 263 23.30 5.24 2.35
C MET A 263 23.36 6.21 3.53
N LEU A 264 24.50 6.27 4.23
CA LEU A 264 24.71 7.21 5.32
C LEU A 264 24.61 8.67 4.86
N SER A 265 24.99 8.98 3.61
CA SER A 265 24.84 10.33 3.06
C SER A 265 23.39 10.75 2.86
N TYR A 266 22.49 9.80 2.52
CA TYR A 266 21.05 10.06 2.43
C TYR A 266 20.46 10.42 3.79
N PHE A 267 20.81 9.68 4.83
CA PHE A 267 20.34 9.97 6.19
C PHE A 267 20.93 11.26 6.74
N TYR A 268 22.18 11.57 6.43
CA TYR A 268 22.81 12.85 6.80
C TYR A 268 22.14 14.03 6.09
N LYS A 269 21.76 13.85 4.82
CA LYS A 269 21.02 14.87 4.05
C LYS A 269 19.63 15.11 4.64
N ALA A 270 18.94 14.05 5.08
CA ALA A 270 17.64 14.16 5.73
C ALA A 270 17.72 14.85 7.11
N ASP A 271 18.70 14.48 7.93
CA ASP A 271 19.00 15.11 9.21
C ASP A 271 20.46 14.87 9.62
N LYS A 272 21.17 15.95 10.00
CA LYS A 272 22.61 15.87 10.32
C LYS A 272 22.89 15.00 11.54
N GLU A 273 22.05 15.06 12.58
CA GLU A 273 22.22 14.22 13.77
C GLU A 273 22.00 12.75 13.38
N TYR A 274 20.94 12.48 12.62
CA TYR A 274 20.60 11.13 12.19
C TYR A 274 21.75 10.46 11.44
N GLY A 275 22.25 11.10 10.38
CA GLY A 275 23.36 10.55 9.59
C GLY A 275 24.66 10.42 10.37
N THR A 276 24.97 11.37 11.26
CA THR A 276 26.18 11.33 12.09
C THR A 276 26.15 10.13 13.05
N ARG A 277 25.03 9.95 13.74
CA ARG A 277 24.85 8.86 14.69
C ARG A 277 24.87 7.49 14.01
N LEU A 278 24.19 7.34 12.88
CA LEU A 278 24.24 6.12 12.07
C LEU A 278 25.65 5.81 11.59
N THR A 279 26.40 6.83 11.14
CA THR A 279 27.78 6.66 10.67
C THR A 279 28.67 6.09 11.76
N SER A 280 28.50 6.55 13.00
CA SER A 280 29.23 6.03 14.15
C SER A 280 28.93 4.54 14.40
N VAL A 281 27.65 4.15 14.48
CA VAL A 281 27.25 2.76 14.73
C VAL A 281 27.67 1.84 13.58
N ALA A 282 27.48 2.26 12.33
CA ALA A 282 27.82 1.48 11.14
C ALA A 282 29.33 1.43 10.83
N LYS A 283 30.16 2.16 11.60
CA LYS A 283 31.60 2.33 11.38
C LYS A 283 31.91 2.87 9.98
N GLY A 284 31.15 3.87 9.53
CA GLY A 284 31.37 4.58 8.27
C GLY A 284 32.41 5.71 8.38
N ASP A 285 32.72 6.35 7.26
CA ASP A 285 33.61 7.52 7.20
C ASP A 285 32.79 8.80 7.12
N LEU A 286 32.70 9.52 8.25
CA LEU A 286 31.88 10.74 8.35
C LEU A 286 32.32 11.84 7.37
N SER A 287 33.62 11.97 7.09
CA SER A 287 34.13 12.97 6.14
C SER A 287 33.65 12.67 4.73
N ARG A 288 33.69 11.38 4.34
CA ARG A 288 33.15 10.92 3.06
C ARG A 288 31.63 11.11 2.99
N VAL A 289 30.91 10.76 4.05
CA VAL A 289 29.45 10.92 4.15
C VAL A 289 29.02 12.38 3.94
N GLN A 290 29.70 13.33 4.61
CA GLN A 290 29.44 14.76 4.45
C GLN A 290 29.66 15.22 3.01
N LYS A 291 30.80 14.86 2.41
CA LYS A 291 31.12 15.20 1.01
C LYS A 291 30.12 14.63 0.00
N LEU A 292 29.55 13.46 0.28
CA LEU A 292 28.50 12.87 -0.55
C LEU A 292 27.18 13.62 -0.36
N ALA A 293 26.80 13.93 0.88
CA ALA A 293 25.58 14.64 1.20
C ALA A 293 25.54 16.05 0.60
N ASP A 294 26.68 16.74 0.53
CA ASP A 294 26.80 18.07 -0.09
C ASP A 294 26.46 18.07 -1.59
N LYS A 295 26.51 16.90 -2.26
CA LYS A 295 26.15 16.74 -3.67
C LYS A 295 24.67 16.42 -3.89
N LEU A 296 23.92 16.13 -2.82
CA LEU A 296 22.52 15.76 -2.90
C LEU A 296 21.62 17.00 -2.87
N SER A 297 20.61 17.01 -3.73
CA SER A 297 19.52 18.00 -3.74
C SER A 297 18.27 17.41 -3.10
N ASP A 298 17.51 18.24 -2.39
CA ASP A 298 16.08 17.97 -2.19
C ASP A 298 15.30 18.38 -3.44
#